data_AF-A0A6B0Z295-F1
#
_entry.id   AF-A0A6B0Z295-F1
#
_cell.length_a   1.000
_cell.length_b   1.000
_cell.length_c   1.000
_cell.angle_alpha   90.00
_cell.angle_beta   90.00
_cell.angle_gamma   90.00
#
_symmetry.space_group_name_H-M   'P 1'
#
loop_
_entity.id
_entity.type
_entity.pdbx_description
1 polymer ?
#
loop_
_entity_poly.entity_id
_entity_poly.type
_entity_poly.pdbx_seq_one_letter_code
_entity_poly.pdbx_strand_id
1 'polypeptide(L)'
;MTYHFPDQIINALKETLVLVFWTKKHLRETLGRCEVPSEAIASQDWTNYKYHIIDPILSGLNASEDGLRPLRLLLAETLDYKDCTHLLRFPEGQKRKRDGERQLEHLRLLVKNHDSSLRAKQEEQLQRKKEREKVERQQTFQSHLLEFRDLFVKWTTRTDPAKRGYDLEDLLNGIFDLFELSPRGPFKLLGEQIDGAFILDGDDFLMEAKWQKEPVSLGDLRDLDGAVESKLDNTLGLFVAINGFSDEALQAYPKGTRPRLLCM
;
A
#
# COMPACT_ATOMS: atom_id res chain seq x y z
N MET A 1 -28.10 -10.52 -9.35
CA MET A 1 -28.06 -9.30 -10.18
C MET A 1 -27.48 -8.20 -9.31
N THR A 2 -26.39 -7.58 -9.74
CA THR A 2 -25.71 -6.53 -8.98
C THR A 2 -26.30 -5.19 -9.42
N TYR A 3 -27.00 -4.51 -8.52
CA TYR A 3 -27.55 -3.19 -8.80
C TYR A 3 -26.52 -2.10 -8.49
N HIS A 4 -26.45 -1.06 -9.31
CA HIS A 4 -25.46 0.02 -9.15
C HIS A 4 -25.75 0.92 -7.94
N PHE A 5 -27.02 1.27 -7.74
CA PHE A 5 -27.50 2.09 -6.63
C PHE A 5 -28.62 1.37 -5.88
N PRO A 6 -28.79 1.64 -4.56
CA PRO A 6 -29.93 1.15 -3.78
C PRO A 6 -31.27 1.67 -4.33
N ASP A 7 -32.32 0.88 -4.16
CA ASP A 7 -33.68 1.22 -4.63
C ASP A 7 -34.17 2.57 -4.10
N GLN A 8 -33.81 2.94 -2.87
CA GLN A 8 -34.18 4.23 -2.29
C GLN A 8 -33.62 5.42 -3.09
N ILE A 9 -32.37 5.33 -3.57
CA ILE A 9 -31.75 6.37 -4.40
C ILE A 9 -32.40 6.40 -5.79
N ILE A 10 -32.63 5.23 -6.38
CA ILE A 10 -33.24 5.14 -7.70
C ILE A 10 -34.68 5.68 -7.69
N ASN A 11 -35.47 5.33 -6.68
CA ASN A 11 -36.85 5.84 -6.55
C ASN A 11 -36.86 7.33 -6.25
N ALA A 12 -35.98 7.82 -5.37
CA ALA A 12 -35.84 9.24 -5.12
C ALA A 12 -35.42 10.00 -6.40
N LEU A 13 -34.51 9.45 -7.20
CA LEU A 13 -34.12 10.01 -8.49
C LEU A 13 -35.28 10.03 -9.48
N LYS A 14 -36.06 8.94 -9.60
CA LYS A 14 -37.27 8.90 -10.44
C LYS A 14 -38.21 10.05 -10.08
N GLU A 15 -38.57 10.17 -8.81
CA GLU A 15 -39.45 11.24 -8.32
C GLU A 15 -38.86 12.64 -8.56
N THR A 16 -37.56 12.82 -8.33
CA THR A 16 -36.87 14.09 -8.57
C THR A 16 -36.91 14.47 -10.05
N LEU A 17 -36.67 13.51 -10.95
CA LEU A 17 -36.73 13.74 -12.39
C LEU A 17 -38.13 14.20 -12.84
N VAL A 18 -39.18 13.59 -12.28
CA VAL A 18 -40.57 13.99 -12.55
C VAL A 18 -40.85 15.41 -12.07
N LEU A 19 -40.34 15.82 -10.91
CA LEU A 19 -40.67 17.13 -10.34
C LEU A 19 -39.82 18.26 -10.96
N VAL A 20 -38.51 18.04 -11.13
CA VAL A 20 -37.54 19.05 -11.59
C VAL A 20 -37.61 19.24 -13.11
N PHE A 21 -37.69 18.14 -13.87
CA PHE A 21 -37.82 18.19 -15.33
C PHE A 21 -39.30 18.21 -15.71
N TRP A 22 -39.91 19.40 -15.58
CA TRP A 22 -41.36 19.55 -15.62
C TRP A 22 -42.01 19.11 -16.95
N THR A 23 -41.43 19.47 -18.10
CA THR A 23 -41.99 19.09 -19.40
C THR A 23 -41.39 17.78 -19.90
N LYS A 24 -42.18 16.99 -20.65
CA LYS A 24 -41.69 15.76 -21.29
C LYS A 24 -40.55 16.05 -22.26
N LYS A 25 -40.60 17.18 -22.96
CA LYS A 25 -39.52 17.65 -23.83
C LYS A 25 -38.21 17.85 -23.04
N HIS A 26 -38.25 18.61 -21.94
CA HIS A 26 -37.07 18.86 -21.11
C HIS A 26 -36.52 17.56 -20.51
N LEU A 27 -37.39 16.68 -20.02
CA LEU A 27 -36.99 15.38 -19.50
C LEU A 27 -36.29 14.52 -20.57
N ARG A 28 -36.83 14.46 -21.78
CA ARG A 28 -36.23 13.71 -22.91
C ARG A 28 -34.86 14.23 -23.28
N GLU A 29 -34.71 15.55 -23.39
CA GLU A 29 -33.44 16.21 -23.70
C GLU A 29 -32.39 15.91 -22.62
N THR A 30 -32.78 15.93 -21.34
CA THR A 30 -31.89 15.58 -20.23
C THR A 30 -31.45 14.12 -20.27
N LEU A 31 -32.36 13.17 -20.53
CA LEU A 31 -31.98 11.76 -20.67
C LEU A 31 -30.93 11.58 -21.77
N GLY A 32 -31.12 12.23 -22.93
CA GLY A 32 -30.15 12.18 -24.03
C GLY A 32 -28.80 12.81 -23.68
N ARG A 33 -28.80 13.96 -22.98
CA ARG A 33 -27.56 14.62 -22.51
C ARG A 33 -26.80 13.77 -21.50
N CYS A 34 -27.50 13.01 -20.67
CA CYS A 34 -26.91 12.10 -19.67
C CYS A 34 -26.54 10.73 -20.26
N GLU A 35 -26.36 10.63 -21.57
CA GLU A 35 -25.92 9.43 -22.27
C GLU A 35 -26.81 8.20 -22.04
N VAL A 36 -28.10 8.41 -21.72
CA VAL A 36 -29.05 7.29 -21.66
C VAL A 36 -29.20 6.70 -23.07
N PRO A 37 -29.10 5.37 -23.26
CA PRO A 37 -29.16 4.75 -24.58
C PRO A 37 -30.40 5.20 -25.36
N SER A 38 -30.19 5.63 -26.61
CA SER A 38 -31.25 6.19 -27.44
C SER A 38 -32.41 5.20 -27.66
N GLU A 39 -32.11 3.91 -27.74
CA GLU A 39 -33.10 2.83 -27.84
C GLU A 39 -33.99 2.74 -26.59
N ALA A 40 -33.40 2.87 -25.40
CA ALA A 40 -34.13 2.87 -24.13
C ALA A 40 -35.08 4.07 -24.02
N ILE A 41 -34.70 5.22 -24.57
CA ILE A 41 -35.54 6.43 -24.64
C ILE A 41 -36.64 6.28 -25.71
N ALA A 42 -36.29 5.78 -26.89
CA ALA A 42 -37.18 5.69 -28.06
C ALA A 42 -38.27 4.64 -27.91
N SER A 43 -37.99 3.56 -27.17
CA SER A 43 -38.94 2.47 -26.87
C SER A 43 -40.06 2.86 -25.91
N GLN A 44 -39.99 4.00 -25.22
CA GLN A 44 -41.02 4.42 -24.28
C GLN A 44 -42.21 5.10 -24.97
N ASP A 45 -43.41 4.90 -24.42
CA ASP A 45 -44.59 5.65 -24.82
C ASP A 45 -44.62 7.03 -24.15
N TRP A 46 -44.25 8.06 -24.93
CA TRP A 46 -44.20 9.45 -24.49
C TRP A 46 -45.57 10.10 -24.28
N THR A 47 -46.68 9.40 -24.51
CA THR A 47 -48.02 9.86 -24.13
C THR A 47 -48.33 9.59 -22.64
N ASN A 48 -47.65 8.63 -22.02
CA ASN A 48 -47.83 8.26 -20.61
C ASN A 48 -47.40 9.34 -19.59
N TYR A 49 -47.73 9.10 -18.32
CA TYR A 49 -47.19 9.88 -17.21
C TYR A 49 -45.66 9.72 -17.11
N LYS A 50 -44.96 10.81 -16.76
CA LYS A 50 -43.48 10.84 -16.71
C LYS A 50 -42.87 9.73 -15.87
N TYR A 51 -43.51 9.36 -14.75
CA TYR A 51 -43.03 8.26 -13.90
C TYR A 51 -42.98 6.94 -14.67
N HIS A 52 -44.03 6.58 -15.42
CA HIS A 52 -44.06 5.36 -16.23
C HIS A 52 -43.09 5.38 -17.41
N ILE A 53 -42.63 6.57 -17.84
CA ILE A 53 -41.59 6.70 -18.87
C ILE A 53 -40.20 6.43 -18.28
N ILE A 54 -39.90 6.99 -17.11
CA ILE A 54 -38.56 6.91 -16.51
C ILE A 54 -38.31 5.63 -15.72
N ASP A 55 -39.35 5.04 -15.14
CA ASP A 55 -39.23 3.85 -14.30
C ASP A 55 -38.55 2.66 -15.01
N PRO A 56 -38.99 2.24 -16.22
CA PRO A 56 -38.32 1.16 -16.94
C PRO A 56 -36.90 1.53 -17.38
N ILE A 57 -36.66 2.80 -17.74
CA ILE A 57 -35.33 3.29 -18.13
C ILE A 57 -34.36 3.17 -16.94
N LEU A 58 -34.67 3.81 -15.81
CA LEU A 58 -33.77 3.87 -14.65
C LEU A 58 -33.58 2.49 -14.02
N SER A 59 -34.64 1.67 -13.97
CA SER A 59 -34.54 0.31 -13.45
C SER A 59 -33.68 -0.58 -14.35
N GLY A 60 -33.84 -0.46 -15.68
CA GLY A 60 -32.99 -1.15 -16.65
C GLY A 60 -31.52 -0.75 -16.55
N LEU A 61 -31.25 0.56 -16.47
CA LEU A 61 -29.88 1.06 -16.27
C LEU A 61 -29.28 0.55 -14.96
N ASN A 62 -30.04 0.53 -13.87
CA ASN A 62 -29.52 0.12 -12.57
C ASN A 62 -29.13 -1.36 -12.50
N ALA A 63 -29.74 -2.19 -13.36
CA ALA A 63 -29.46 -3.62 -13.47
C ALA A 63 -28.42 -3.99 -14.55
N SER A 64 -28.15 -3.09 -15.50
CA SER A 64 -27.23 -3.33 -16.62
C SER A 64 -25.78 -2.99 -16.27
N GLU A 65 -24.78 -3.72 -16.76
CA GLU A 65 -23.36 -3.45 -16.49
C GLU A 65 -22.94 -2.03 -16.90
N ASP A 66 -23.36 -1.58 -18.09
CA ASP A 66 -23.00 -0.27 -18.66
C ASP A 66 -23.86 0.90 -18.15
N GLY A 67 -24.92 0.62 -17.37
CA GLY A 67 -25.87 1.64 -16.93
C GLY A 67 -25.38 2.56 -15.82
N LEU A 68 -24.24 2.24 -15.20
CA LEU A 68 -23.65 3.04 -14.11
C LEU A 68 -23.32 4.47 -14.55
N ARG A 69 -22.73 4.64 -15.74
CA ARG A 69 -22.30 5.94 -16.26
C ARG A 69 -23.50 6.86 -16.52
N PRO A 70 -24.53 6.44 -17.28
CA PRO A 70 -25.74 7.24 -17.45
C PRO A 70 -26.43 7.60 -16.13
N LEU A 71 -26.49 6.67 -15.16
CA LEU A 71 -27.08 6.95 -13.85
C LEU A 71 -26.30 8.00 -13.05
N ARG A 72 -24.97 7.95 -13.09
CA ARG A 72 -24.12 8.98 -12.46
C ARG A 72 -24.29 10.34 -13.11
N LEU A 73 -24.39 10.39 -14.44
CA LEU A 73 -24.65 11.65 -15.16
C LEU A 73 -26.02 12.20 -14.82
N LEU A 74 -27.06 11.36 -14.76
CA LEU A 74 -28.40 11.76 -14.34
C LEU A 74 -28.43 12.30 -12.91
N LEU A 75 -27.76 11.63 -11.97
CA LEU A 75 -27.63 12.11 -10.60
C LEU A 75 -26.90 13.46 -10.56
N ALA A 76 -25.77 13.60 -11.26
CA ALA A 76 -25.00 14.84 -11.29
C ALA A 76 -25.81 16.01 -11.87
N GLU A 77 -26.40 15.82 -13.06
CA GLU A 77 -27.23 16.84 -13.72
C GLU A 77 -28.46 17.21 -12.88
N THR A 78 -29.09 16.23 -12.23
CA THR A 78 -30.26 16.49 -11.37
C THR A 78 -29.87 17.25 -10.11
N LEU A 79 -28.77 16.88 -9.47
CA LEU A 79 -28.32 17.46 -8.21
C LEU A 79 -27.67 18.84 -8.36
N ASP A 80 -27.25 19.21 -9.58
CA ASP A 80 -26.69 20.54 -9.90
C ASP A 80 -27.74 21.66 -9.77
N TYR A 81 -29.04 21.34 -9.88
CA TYR A 81 -30.13 22.30 -9.67
C TYR A 81 -30.17 22.78 -8.21
N LYS A 82 -29.60 23.95 -7.93
CA LYS A 82 -29.58 24.55 -6.58
C LYS A 82 -30.96 24.90 -6.05
N ASP A 83 -31.82 25.42 -6.92
CA ASP A 83 -33.21 25.77 -6.63
C ASP A 83 -34.13 25.38 -7.81
N CYS A 84 -35.45 25.43 -7.58
CA CYS A 84 -36.45 25.14 -8.61
C CYS A 84 -37.15 26.40 -9.12
N THR A 85 -36.45 27.53 -9.19
CA THR A 85 -37.04 28.82 -9.63
C THR A 85 -37.57 28.78 -11.05
N HIS A 86 -37.01 27.95 -11.94
CA HIS A 86 -37.49 27.73 -13.31
C HIS A 86 -38.93 27.18 -13.36
N LEU A 87 -39.43 26.61 -12.25
CA LEU A 87 -40.79 26.09 -12.16
C LEU A 87 -41.84 27.18 -11.91
N LEU A 88 -41.44 28.38 -11.49
CA LEU A 88 -42.34 29.49 -11.18
C LEU A 88 -43.15 29.96 -12.40
N ARG A 89 -42.63 29.77 -13.62
CA ARG A 89 -43.30 30.15 -14.87
C ARG A 89 -44.51 29.29 -15.25
N PHE A 90 -44.78 28.22 -14.50
CA PHE A 90 -45.89 27.31 -14.79
C PHE A 90 -47.05 27.49 -13.79
N PRO A 91 -48.27 27.00 -14.12
CA PRO A 91 -49.38 26.96 -13.16
C PRO A 91 -48.99 26.23 -11.87
N GLU A 92 -49.44 26.73 -10.71
CA GLU A 92 -49.02 26.22 -9.40
C GLU A 92 -47.50 26.26 -9.17
N GLY A 93 -46.80 27.21 -9.82
CA GLY A 93 -45.33 27.29 -9.83
C GLY A 93 -44.70 27.32 -8.44
N GLN A 94 -45.32 28.03 -7.47
CA GLN A 94 -44.83 28.07 -6.09
C GLN A 94 -44.91 26.70 -5.40
N LYS A 95 -45.99 25.94 -5.63
CA LYS A 95 -46.13 24.58 -5.10
C LYS A 95 -45.08 23.67 -5.73
N ARG A 96 -44.91 23.72 -7.05
CA ARG A 96 -43.93 22.90 -7.79
C ARG A 96 -42.50 23.18 -7.39
N LYS A 97 -42.14 24.46 -7.18
CA LYS A 97 -40.83 24.86 -6.66
C LYS A 97 -40.56 24.19 -5.31
N ARG A 98 -41.50 24.29 -4.37
CA ARG A 98 -41.38 23.67 -3.04
C ARG A 98 -41.25 22.15 -3.11
N ASP A 99 -42.09 21.49 -3.91
CA ASP A 99 -42.08 20.04 -4.04
C ASP A 99 -40.77 19.54 -4.69
N GLY A 100 -40.30 20.23 -5.73
CA GLY A 100 -39.03 19.93 -6.40
C GLY A 100 -37.81 20.14 -5.49
N GLU A 101 -37.76 21.25 -4.75
CA GLU A 101 -36.68 21.53 -3.78
C GLU A 101 -36.65 20.51 -2.65
N ARG A 102 -37.81 20.14 -2.09
CA ARG A 102 -37.91 19.10 -1.06
C ARG A 102 -37.35 17.78 -1.58
N GLN A 103 -37.70 17.39 -2.80
CA GLN A 103 -37.26 16.12 -3.37
C GLN A 103 -35.77 16.14 -3.73
N LEU A 104 -35.25 17.26 -4.25
CA LEU A 104 -33.82 17.46 -4.49
C LEU A 104 -33.01 17.30 -3.20
N GLU A 105 -33.43 17.93 -2.11
CA GLU A 105 -32.75 17.80 -0.81
C GLU A 105 -32.80 16.37 -0.27
N HIS A 106 -33.93 15.68 -0.42
CA HIS A 106 -34.03 14.28 -0.05
C HIS A 106 -33.04 13.40 -0.85
N LEU A 107 -32.95 13.58 -2.17
CA LEU A 107 -32.01 12.87 -3.02
C LEU A 107 -30.55 13.19 -2.65
N ARG A 108 -30.22 14.47 -2.37
CA ARG A 108 -28.88 14.89 -1.91
C ARG A 108 -28.44 14.14 -0.66
N LEU A 109 -29.32 14.04 0.33
CA LEU A 109 -29.04 13.34 1.59
C LEU A 109 -28.79 11.84 1.36
N LEU A 110 -29.62 11.19 0.55
CA LEU A 110 -29.45 9.76 0.24
C LEU A 110 -28.13 9.48 -0.48
N VAL A 111 -27.80 10.25 -1.51
CA VAL A 111 -26.54 10.10 -2.26
C VAL A 111 -25.34 10.39 -1.37
N LYS A 112 -25.38 11.45 -0.56
CA LYS A 112 -24.30 11.77 0.38
C LYS A 112 -24.04 10.63 1.36
N ASN A 113 -25.08 10.04 1.94
CA ASN A 113 -24.95 8.92 2.88
C ASN A 113 -24.45 7.64 2.20
N HIS A 114 -24.88 7.41 0.96
CA HIS A 114 -24.40 6.27 0.18
C HIS A 114 -22.91 6.41 -0.14
N ASP A 115 -22.49 7.56 -0.66
CA ASP A 115 -21.10 7.83 -1.01
C ASP A 115 -20.18 7.77 0.22
N SER A 116 -20.62 8.32 1.36
CA SER A 116 -19.85 8.24 2.61
C SER A 116 -19.70 6.79 3.08
N SER A 117 -20.76 5.98 2.97
CA SER A 117 -20.72 4.56 3.34
C SER A 117 -19.78 3.74 2.45
N LEU A 118 -19.72 4.04 1.15
CA LEU A 118 -18.81 3.39 0.21
C LEU A 118 -17.35 3.75 0.52
N ARG A 119 -17.08 5.05 0.76
CA ARG A 119 -15.74 5.51 1.14
C ARG A 119 -15.26 4.88 2.44
N ALA A 120 -16.11 4.87 3.47
CA ALA A 120 -15.78 4.24 4.76
C ALA A 120 -15.45 2.75 4.61
N LYS A 121 -16.22 2.01 3.80
CA LYS A 121 -15.93 0.60 3.50
C LYS A 121 -14.61 0.41 2.76
N GLN A 122 -14.30 1.27 1.78
CA GLN A 122 -13.04 1.23 1.04
C GLN A 122 -11.84 1.53 1.93
N GLU A 123 -11.95 2.55 2.79
CA GLU A 123 -10.93 2.92 3.77
C GLU A 123 -10.68 1.79 4.76
N GLU A 124 -11.74 1.18 5.30
CA GLU A 124 -11.65 0.03 6.21
C GLU A 124 -10.97 -1.18 5.53
N GLN A 125 -11.33 -1.49 4.29
CA GLN A 125 -10.69 -2.56 3.53
C GLN A 125 -9.20 -2.30 3.28
N LEU A 126 -8.84 -1.07 2.91
CA LEU A 126 -7.46 -0.68 2.69
C LEU A 126 -6.65 -0.77 3.99
N GLN A 127 -7.23 -0.34 5.11
CA GLN A 127 -6.58 -0.39 6.41
C GLN A 127 -6.34 -1.85 6.86
N ARG A 128 -7.36 -2.71 6.75
CA ARG A 128 -7.23 -4.15 7.05
C ARG A 128 -6.17 -4.83 6.19
N LYS A 129 -6.07 -4.45 4.90
CA LYS A 129 -5.03 -4.97 4.00
C LYS A 129 -3.63 -4.57 4.46
N LYS A 130 -3.41 -3.30 4.80
CA LYS A 130 -2.13 -2.80 5.32
C LYS A 130 -1.74 -3.46 6.64
N GLU A 131 -2.69 -3.64 7.55
CA GLU A 131 -2.46 -4.32 8.83
C GLU A 131 -2.08 -5.78 8.63
N ARG A 132 -2.76 -6.50 7.72
CA ARG A 132 -2.43 -7.88 7.37
C ARG A 132 -1.03 -7.99 6.77
N GLU A 133 -0.68 -7.13 5.81
CA GLU A 133 0.66 -7.09 5.20
C GLU A 133 1.75 -6.80 6.24
N LYS A 134 1.49 -5.89 7.19
CA LYS A 134 2.44 -5.59 8.27
C LYS A 134 2.63 -6.78 9.20
N VAL A 135 1.55 -7.45 9.60
CA VAL A 135 1.62 -8.64 10.47
C VAL A 135 2.34 -9.77 9.75
N GLU A 136 2.04 -10.00 8.47
CA GLU A 136 2.70 -11.03 7.66
C GLU A 136 4.19 -10.75 7.53
N ARG A 137 4.60 -9.52 7.17
CA ARG A 137 6.01 -9.13 7.10
C ARG A 137 6.72 -9.32 8.44
N GLN A 138 6.08 -8.92 9.55
CA GLN A 138 6.64 -9.11 10.89
C GLN A 138 6.80 -10.60 11.23
N GLN A 139 5.80 -11.42 10.91
CA GLN A 139 5.84 -12.86 11.17
C GLN A 139 6.94 -13.54 10.35
N THR A 140 7.06 -13.23 9.06
CA THR A 140 8.13 -13.76 8.20
C THR A 140 9.50 -13.35 8.72
N PHE A 141 9.68 -12.07 9.07
CA PHE A 141 10.93 -11.57 9.66
C PHE A 141 11.30 -12.32 10.95
N GLN A 142 10.34 -12.52 11.85
CA GLN A 142 10.57 -13.28 13.08
C GLN A 142 10.86 -14.77 12.82
N SER A 143 10.22 -15.39 11.81
CA SER A 143 10.52 -16.77 11.42
C SER A 143 11.97 -16.92 10.97
N HIS A 144 12.45 -16.04 10.09
CA HIS A 144 13.83 -16.08 9.62
C HIS A 144 14.84 -15.90 10.76
N LEU A 145 14.57 -15.00 11.72
CA LEU A 145 15.42 -14.86 12.91
C LEU A 145 15.48 -16.14 13.75
N LEU A 146 14.35 -16.84 13.93
CA LEU A 146 14.32 -18.12 14.64
C LEU A 146 15.09 -19.21 13.88
N GLU A 147 14.98 -19.24 12.56
CA GLU A 147 15.74 -20.16 11.71
C GLU A 147 17.25 -19.92 11.83
N PHE A 148 17.69 -18.65 11.79
CA PHE A 148 19.09 -18.28 12.00
C PHE A 148 19.60 -18.67 13.41
N ARG A 149 18.79 -18.45 14.45
CA ARG A 149 19.10 -18.91 15.81
C ARG A 149 19.28 -20.43 15.86
N ASP A 150 18.36 -21.18 15.24
CA ASP A 150 18.38 -22.65 15.29
C ASP A 150 19.57 -23.23 14.52
N LEU A 151 19.93 -22.62 13.39
CA LEU A 151 21.17 -22.94 12.65
C LEU A 151 22.41 -22.68 13.50
N PHE A 152 22.49 -21.50 14.13
CA PHE A 152 23.60 -21.15 15.02
C PHE A 152 23.76 -22.17 16.17
N VAL A 153 22.67 -22.48 16.88
CA VAL A 153 22.68 -23.48 17.96
C VAL A 153 23.13 -24.84 17.44
N LYS A 154 22.62 -25.28 16.30
CA LYS A 154 23.02 -26.55 15.67
C LYS A 154 24.52 -26.61 15.42
N TRP A 155 25.12 -25.55 14.89
CA TRP A 155 26.54 -25.55 14.53
C TRP A 155 27.50 -25.44 15.70
N THR A 156 27.04 -25.01 16.88
CA THR A 156 27.86 -25.05 18.12
C THR A 156 28.36 -26.46 18.44
N THR A 157 27.65 -27.50 18.00
CA THR A 157 27.99 -28.93 18.21
C THR A 157 28.91 -29.51 17.14
N ARG A 158 29.25 -28.77 16.06
CA ARG A 158 30.13 -29.27 15.00
C ARG A 158 31.56 -29.43 15.50
N THR A 159 32.22 -30.51 15.11
CA THR A 159 33.61 -30.78 15.47
C THR A 159 34.62 -30.19 14.49
N ASP A 160 34.23 -30.03 13.22
CA ASP A 160 35.07 -29.44 12.16
C ASP A 160 35.12 -27.90 12.27
N PRO A 161 36.29 -27.30 12.58
CA PRO A 161 36.42 -25.86 12.73
C PRO A 161 36.30 -25.10 11.40
N ALA A 162 36.84 -25.64 10.31
CA ALA A 162 36.82 -24.96 9.01
C ALA A 162 35.39 -24.85 8.49
N LYS A 163 34.63 -25.94 8.59
CA LYS A 163 33.23 -25.94 8.18
C LYS A 163 32.37 -25.00 9.02
N ARG A 164 32.73 -24.80 10.29
CA ARG A 164 32.04 -23.91 11.22
C ARG A 164 32.29 -22.43 10.91
N GLY A 165 33.49 -22.09 10.43
CA GLY A 165 33.80 -20.77 9.90
C GLY A 165 32.91 -20.42 8.71
N TYR A 166 32.88 -21.29 7.69
CA TYR A 166 32.00 -21.09 6.53
C TYR A 166 30.52 -21.00 6.89
N ASP A 167 30.02 -21.83 7.83
CA ASP A 167 28.63 -21.71 8.27
C ASP A 167 28.36 -20.34 8.94
N LEU A 168 29.33 -19.77 9.67
CA LEU A 168 29.20 -18.45 10.28
C LEU A 168 29.12 -17.35 9.23
N GLU A 169 29.98 -17.42 8.21
CA GLU A 169 29.97 -16.49 7.07
C GLU A 169 28.60 -16.49 6.38
N ASP A 170 28.07 -17.68 6.07
CA ASP A 170 26.76 -17.83 5.44
C ASP A 170 25.62 -17.27 6.31
N LEU A 171 25.68 -17.49 7.62
CA LEU A 171 24.70 -16.98 8.58
C LEU A 171 24.74 -15.45 8.69
N LEU A 172 25.93 -14.86 8.78
CA LEU A 172 26.07 -13.41 8.85
C LEU A 172 25.62 -12.75 7.56
N ASN A 173 25.97 -13.32 6.40
CA ASN A 173 25.44 -12.87 5.10
C ASN A 173 23.91 -12.93 5.07
N GLY A 174 23.30 -14.03 5.52
CA GLY A 174 21.83 -14.16 5.59
C GLY A 174 21.17 -13.17 6.55
N ILE A 175 21.80 -12.89 7.70
CA ILE A 175 21.33 -11.88 8.64
C ILE A 175 21.40 -10.49 7.99
N PHE A 176 22.54 -10.12 7.40
CA PHE A 176 22.68 -8.83 6.74
C PHE A 176 21.70 -8.63 5.59
N ASP A 177 21.40 -9.68 4.82
CA ASP A 177 20.36 -9.63 3.77
C ASP A 177 18.98 -9.40 4.37
N LEU A 178 18.64 -10.09 5.47
CA LEU A 178 17.37 -9.91 6.20
C LEU A 178 17.20 -8.47 6.72
N PHE A 179 18.31 -7.80 7.07
CA PHE A 179 18.34 -6.40 7.48
C PHE A 179 18.57 -5.42 6.31
N GLU A 180 18.49 -5.90 5.06
CA GLU A 180 18.62 -5.10 3.83
C GLU A 180 19.98 -4.36 3.72
N LEU A 181 21.04 -4.90 4.31
CA LEU A 181 22.40 -4.31 4.35
C LEU A 181 23.24 -4.58 3.09
N SER A 182 22.64 -5.10 2.02
CA SER A 182 23.32 -5.39 0.75
C SER A 182 24.65 -6.18 0.91
N PRO A 183 24.62 -7.35 1.58
CA PRO A 183 25.83 -8.11 1.84
C PRO A 183 26.50 -8.59 0.54
N ARG A 184 27.83 -8.71 0.62
CA ARG A 184 28.69 -9.32 -0.38
C ARG A 184 29.45 -10.44 0.32
N GLY A 185 29.34 -11.65 -0.23
CA GLY A 185 30.07 -12.81 0.27
C GLY A 185 31.59 -12.68 0.08
N PRO A 186 32.35 -13.73 0.43
CA PRO A 186 33.81 -13.67 0.49
C PRO A 186 34.46 -13.24 -0.82
N PHE A 187 35.47 -12.38 -0.74
CA PHE A 187 36.23 -11.90 -1.91
C PHE A 187 37.71 -11.71 -1.59
N LYS A 188 38.52 -11.61 -2.65
CA LYS A 188 39.97 -11.41 -2.53
C LYS A 188 40.35 -9.98 -2.85
N LEU A 189 41.12 -9.37 -1.97
CA LEU A 189 41.95 -8.20 -2.19
C LEU A 189 43.38 -8.64 -2.53
N LEU A 190 44.26 -7.72 -2.92
CA LEU A 190 45.62 -8.02 -3.40
C LEU A 190 46.45 -8.82 -2.37
N GLY A 191 46.29 -10.15 -2.36
CA GLY A 191 46.93 -11.06 -1.41
C GLY A 191 46.13 -11.39 -0.15
N GLU A 192 45.02 -10.70 0.13
CA GLU A 192 44.20 -10.86 1.33
C GLU A 192 42.80 -11.39 0.98
N GLN A 193 42.26 -12.29 1.79
CA GLN A 193 40.87 -12.75 1.69
C GLN A 193 40.05 -12.02 2.74
N ILE A 194 38.87 -11.51 2.35
CA ILE A 194 37.89 -10.90 3.24
C ILE A 194 36.65 -11.78 3.24
N ASP A 195 36.15 -12.10 4.44
CA ASP A 195 35.00 -12.99 4.63
C ASP A 195 33.69 -12.37 4.12
N GLY A 196 33.55 -11.04 4.17
CA GLY A 196 32.43 -10.36 3.54
C GLY A 196 32.50 -8.84 3.58
N ALA A 197 31.48 -8.21 3.01
CA ALA A 197 31.27 -6.78 3.13
C ALA A 197 29.77 -6.46 3.10
N PHE A 198 29.37 -5.31 3.63
CA PHE A 198 27.98 -4.84 3.57
C PHE A 198 27.94 -3.31 3.57
N ILE A 199 26.76 -2.74 3.31
CA ILE A 199 26.54 -1.29 3.31
C ILE A 199 25.55 -0.96 4.43
N LEU A 200 25.91 -0.02 5.28
CA LEU A 200 25.03 0.53 6.30
C LEU A 200 25.00 2.06 6.14
N ASP A 201 23.81 2.62 5.91
CA ASP A 201 23.58 4.06 5.74
C ASP A 201 24.50 4.76 4.70
N GLY A 202 24.98 4.00 3.71
CA GLY A 202 25.87 4.49 2.65
C GLY A 202 27.36 4.32 2.92
N ASP A 203 27.75 3.84 4.09
CA ASP A 203 29.13 3.50 4.43
C ASP A 203 29.40 2.02 4.15
N ASP A 204 30.55 1.73 3.53
CA ASP A 204 31.03 0.37 3.29
C ASP A 204 31.63 -0.22 4.57
N PHE A 205 31.24 -1.44 4.90
CA PHE A 205 31.84 -2.24 5.96
C PHE A 205 32.53 -3.46 5.37
N LEU A 206 33.81 -3.66 5.71
CA LEU A 206 34.47 -4.96 5.55
C LEU A 206 34.15 -5.81 6.77
N MET A 207 33.91 -7.11 6.58
CA MET A 207 33.60 -8.04 7.65
C MET A 207 34.63 -9.16 7.68
N GLU A 208 35.11 -9.47 8.89
CA GLU A 208 35.84 -10.69 9.23
C GLU A 208 35.06 -11.46 10.30
N ALA A 209 34.97 -12.78 10.17
CA ALA A 209 34.22 -13.61 11.10
C ALA A 209 35.04 -14.81 11.57
N LYS A 210 35.26 -14.92 12.90
CA LYS A 210 36.03 -16.02 13.49
C LYS A 210 35.21 -16.88 14.45
N TRP A 211 35.14 -18.18 14.13
CA TRP A 211 34.62 -19.23 15.00
C TRP A 211 35.69 -20.26 15.36
N GLN A 212 36.67 -19.84 16.16
CA GLN A 212 37.78 -20.66 16.62
C GLN A 212 37.84 -20.74 18.15
N LYS A 213 38.48 -21.76 18.71
CA LYS A 213 38.57 -21.97 20.17
C LYS A 213 39.36 -20.85 20.87
N GLU A 214 40.48 -20.46 20.29
CA GLU A 214 41.34 -19.41 20.86
C GLU A 214 40.77 -18.02 20.55
N PRO A 215 40.83 -17.06 21.49
CA PRO A 215 40.40 -15.69 21.23
C PRO A 215 41.12 -15.06 20.05
N VAL A 216 40.47 -14.10 19.40
CA VAL A 216 41.05 -13.33 18.30
C VAL A 216 42.28 -12.54 18.78
N SER A 217 43.35 -12.62 18.01
CA SER A 217 44.66 -12.05 18.37
C SER A 217 44.83 -10.62 17.85
N LEU A 218 45.88 -9.93 18.32
CA LEU A 218 46.24 -8.60 17.81
C LEU A 218 46.60 -8.63 16.30
N GLY A 219 47.18 -9.74 15.83
CA GLY A 219 47.53 -9.90 14.42
C GLY A 219 46.27 -9.84 13.55
N ASP A 220 45.26 -10.62 13.93
CA ASP A 220 43.98 -10.68 13.22
C ASP A 220 43.30 -9.30 13.12
N LEU A 221 43.30 -8.52 14.21
CA LEU A 221 42.75 -7.16 14.19
C LEU A 221 43.54 -6.24 13.24
N ARG A 222 44.87 -6.37 13.20
CA ARG A 222 45.72 -5.57 12.31
C ARG A 222 45.53 -5.94 10.84
N ASP A 223 45.26 -7.21 10.56
CA ASP A 223 45.00 -7.68 9.20
C ASP A 223 43.71 -7.03 8.65
N LEU A 224 42.61 -7.08 9.41
CA LEU A 224 41.37 -6.40 9.00
C LEU A 224 41.54 -4.88 8.94
N ASP A 225 42.24 -4.27 9.91
CA ASP A 225 42.49 -2.83 9.92
C ASP A 225 43.29 -2.36 8.70
N GLY A 226 44.31 -3.13 8.30
CA GLY A 226 45.09 -2.90 7.09
C GLY A 226 44.24 -3.01 5.83
N ALA A 227 43.36 -4.01 5.76
CA ALA A 227 42.42 -4.17 4.66
C ALA A 227 41.46 -2.97 4.56
N VAL A 228 40.93 -2.48 5.70
CA VAL A 228 40.07 -1.29 5.77
C VAL A 228 40.84 -0.02 5.36
N GLU A 229 42.09 0.14 5.80
CA GLU A 229 42.95 1.27 5.43
C GLU A 229 43.20 1.36 3.93
N SER A 230 43.22 0.22 3.23
CA SER A 230 43.40 0.17 1.79
C SER A 230 42.17 0.62 0.96
N LYS A 231 41.07 0.99 1.63
CA LYS A 231 39.78 1.37 1.03
C LYS A 231 39.52 2.88 1.09
N LEU A 232 38.30 3.28 0.74
CA LEU A 232 37.86 4.67 0.79
C LEU A 232 37.90 5.18 2.24
N ASP A 233 38.10 6.48 2.42
CA ASP A 233 38.28 7.11 3.75
C ASP A 233 37.10 6.91 4.72
N ASN A 234 35.93 6.46 4.26
CA ASN A 234 34.74 6.17 5.07
C ASN A 234 34.49 4.67 5.30
N THR A 235 35.32 3.77 4.77
CA THR A 235 35.18 2.34 5.03
C THR A 235 35.48 2.01 6.50
N LEU A 236 34.63 1.18 7.09
CA LEU A 236 34.80 0.65 8.44
C LEU A 236 34.98 -0.87 8.39
N GLY A 237 35.45 -1.46 9.48
CA GLY A 237 35.54 -2.91 9.65
C GLY A 237 34.61 -3.39 10.76
N LEU A 238 33.98 -4.54 10.54
CA LEU A 238 33.27 -5.31 11.55
C LEU A 238 34.02 -6.63 11.76
N PHE A 239 34.50 -6.87 12.98
CA PHE A 239 35.07 -8.15 13.38
C PHE A 239 34.09 -8.87 14.28
N VAL A 240 33.60 -10.04 13.86
CA VAL A 240 32.71 -10.89 14.65
C VAL A 240 33.48 -12.08 15.20
N ALA A 241 33.60 -12.21 16.52
CA ALA A 241 34.36 -13.27 17.17
C ALA A 241 33.51 -14.06 18.17
N ILE A 242 33.19 -15.32 17.85
CA ILE A 242 32.28 -16.13 18.70
C ILE A 242 32.88 -16.41 20.09
N ASN A 243 34.18 -16.62 20.18
CA ASN A 243 34.89 -16.84 21.44
C ASN A 243 35.67 -15.59 21.90
N GLY A 244 35.29 -14.42 21.38
CA GLY A 244 35.82 -13.12 21.81
C GLY A 244 37.25 -12.82 21.35
N PHE A 245 37.80 -11.77 21.95
CA PHE A 245 39.11 -11.19 21.64
C PHE A 245 40.04 -11.35 22.84
N SER A 246 41.33 -11.51 22.60
CA SER A 246 42.31 -11.57 23.69
C SER A 246 42.44 -10.20 24.37
N ASP A 247 42.72 -10.18 25.67
CA ASP A 247 42.93 -8.93 26.42
C ASP A 247 44.12 -8.14 25.84
N GLU A 248 45.17 -8.85 25.43
CA GLU A 248 46.32 -8.26 24.76
C GLU A 248 45.92 -7.62 23.44
N ALA A 249 45.05 -8.26 22.65
CA ALA A 249 44.55 -7.71 21.39
C ALA A 249 43.79 -6.41 21.62
N LEU A 250 42.85 -6.38 22.58
CA LEU A 250 42.03 -5.19 22.87
C LEU A 250 42.85 -4.04 23.49
N GLN A 251 43.88 -4.35 24.29
CA GLN A 251 44.73 -3.33 24.92
C GLN A 251 45.80 -2.78 23.97
N ALA A 252 46.40 -3.66 23.17
CA ALA A 252 47.50 -3.29 22.27
C ALA A 252 47.01 -2.76 20.92
N TYR A 253 45.75 -2.99 20.54
CA TYR A 253 45.18 -2.41 19.34
C TYR A 253 45.15 -0.88 19.49
N PRO A 254 45.85 -0.14 18.64
CA PRO A 254 46.00 1.30 18.81
C PRO A 254 44.64 1.98 18.72
N LYS A 255 44.22 2.61 19.81
CA LYS A 255 43.15 3.61 19.82
C LYS A 255 43.69 4.88 19.16
N GLY A 256 43.93 4.83 17.85
CA GLY A 256 44.30 6.01 17.07
C GLY A 256 43.21 7.09 17.18
N THR A 257 43.46 8.26 16.61
CA THR A 257 42.50 9.38 16.63
C THR A 257 41.17 9.08 15.94
N ARG A 258 41.10 8.02 15.12
CA ARG A 258 39.87 7.53 14.48
C ARG A 258 39.78 6.00 14.57
N PRO A 259 38.90 5.43 15.40
CA PRO A 259 38.66 3.99 15.41
C PRO A 259 37.96 3.57 14.10
N ARG A 260 38.48 2.52 13.46
CA ARG A 260 37.96 1.98 12.18
C ARG A 260 37.25 0.64 12.33
N LEU A 261 37.53 -0.09 13.41
CA LEU A 261 36.98 -1.42 13.65
C LEU A 261 35.91 -1.40 14.74
N LEU A 262 34.83 -2.12 14.50
CA LEU A 262 33.82 -2.55 15.46
C LEU A 262 34.09 -4.01 15.80
N CYS A 263 34.28 -4.33 17.07
CA CYS A 263 34.49 -5.70 17.54
C CYS A 263 33.21 -6.19 18.23
N MET A 264 32.67 -7.32 17.77
CA MET A 264 31.47 -7.98 18.30
C MET A 264 31.77 -9.40 18.77
#